data_AF-A0A958AA87-F1
#
_entry.id   AF-A0A958AA87-F1
#
_cell.length_a   1.000
_cell.length_b   1.000
_cell.length_c   1.000
_cell.angle_alpha   90.00
_cell.angle_beta   90.00
_cell.angle_gamma   90.00
#
_symmetry.space_group_name_H-M   'P 1'
#
loop_
_entity.id
_entity.type
_entity.pdbx_description
1 polymer ?
#
loop_
_entity_poly.entity_id
_entity_poly.type
_entity_poly.pdbx_seq_one_letter_code
_entity_poly.pdbx_strand_id
1 'polypeptide(L)'
;RAATTNDDICADIIELQGELINVMAEVAARPGGKPSKIKVPEVVPAQVDRLEQRLDHYLAEQFPQTGFVRPGISMAASALDLARSTVRRAERFLVNLNRAEPVNPVLIKYVNRLSDLLYVMARVDEQRTIEQAVKQGFEKAALTPDPSPSRRGESRQEVNPMSLTLKDCDRMIEAGMKRAAEIGVPMVLAVVNDSGNPVELRRMDDALEVSVTLAPHKAYTAATVRMPTHELAELSQPGQPLFGIDVNMPKLT
;
A
#
# COMPACT_ATOMS: atom_id res chain seq x y z
N ARG A 1 -18.22 -13.03 2.56
CA ARG A 1 -19.03 -12.78 3.77
C ARG A 1 -18.51 -13.54 5.00
N ALA A 2 -18.57 -14.88 5.06
CA ALA A 2 -18.16 -15.61 6.27
C ALA A 2 -16.67 -15.49 6.64
N ALA A 3 -15.82 -15.14 5.68
CA ALA A 3 -14.38 -14.98 5.88
C ALA A 3 -13.94 -13.56 6.26
N THR A 4 -14.78 -12.54 6.05
CA THR A 4 -14.43 -11.14 6.33
C THR A 4 -14.90 -10.72 7.71
N THR A 5 -14.08 -9.94 8.41
CA THR A 5 -14.41 -9.27 9.66
C THR A 5 -14.84 -7.82 9.45
N ASN A 6 -14.76 -7.33 8.21
CA ASN A 6 -15.17 -5.98 7.81
C ASN A 6 -16.67 -5.96 7.47
N ASP A 7 -17.47 -5.24 8.27
CA ASP A 7 -18.94 -5.22 8.17
C ASP A 7 -19.44 -4.58 6.87
N ASP A 8 -18.78 -3.53 6.39
CA ASP A 8 -19.04 -2.85 5.12
C ASP A 8 -18.84 -3.78 3.92
N ILE A 9 -17.68 -4.45 3.87
CA ILE A 9 -17.36 -5.47 2.86
C ILE A 9 -18.38 -6.63 2.92
N CYS A 10 -18.81 -7.01 4.13
CA CYS A 10 -19.79 -8.07 4.32
C CYS A 10 -21.17 -7.67 3.75
N ALA A 11 -21.64 -6.46 4.08
CA ALA A 11 -22.89 -5.91 3.59
C ALA A 11 -22.90 -5.80 2.06
N ASP A 12 -21.83 -5.27 1.47
CA ASP A 12 -21.70 -5.16 0.01
C ASP A 12 -21.76 -6.53 -0.65
N ILE A 13 -21.07 -7.55 -0.10
CA ILE A 13 -21.14 -8.92 -0.65
C ILE A 13 -22.57 -9.46 -0.60
N ILE A 14 -23.34 -9.20 0.46
CA ILE A 14 -24.73 -9.67 0.57
C ILE A 14 -25.60 -9.03 -0.50
N GLU A 15 -25.45 -7.73 -0.71
CA GLU A 15 -26.20 -7.03 -1.76
C GLU A 15 -25.82 -7.52 -3.16
N LEU A 16 -24.53 -7.71 -3.43
CA LEU A 16 -24.03 -8.26 -4.69
C LEU A 16 -24.54 -9.68 -4.94
N GLN A 17 -24.63 -10.51 -3.89
CA GLN A 17 -25.24 -11.85 -4.01
C GLN A 17 -26.71 -11.78 -4.43
N GLY A 18 -27.46 -10.81 -3.90
CA GLY A 18 -28.85 -10.56 -4.32
C GLY A 18 -28.95 -10.12 -5.77
N GLU A 19 -28.10 -9.18 -6.20
CA GLU A 19 -28.08 -8.72 -7.59
C GLU A 19 -27.66 -9.82 -8.58
N LEU A 20 -26.71 -10.68 -8.19
CA LEU A 20 -26.26 -11.80 -9.01
C LEU A 20 -27.38 -12.81 -9.30
N ILE A 21 -28.38 -12.96 -8.43
CA ILE A 21 -29.56 -13.80 -8.73
C ILE A 21 -30.32 -13.25 -9.93
N ASN A 22 -30.48 -11.93 -10.01
CA ASN A 22 -31.12 -11.27 -11.14
C ASN A 22 -30.29 -11.41 -12.41
N VAL A 23 -28.96 -11.23 -12.32
CA VAL A 23 -28.02 -11.45 -13.43
C VAL A 23 -28.15 -12.88 -13.97
N MET A 24 -28.20 -13.89 -13.08
CA MET A 24 -28.37 -15.29 -13.49
C MET A 24 -29.71 -15.54 -14.18
N ALA A 25 -30.78 -14.91 -13.70
CA ALA A 25 -32.11 -15.01 -14.32
C ALA A 25 -32.14 -14.40 -15.72
N GLU A 26 -31.49 -13.26 -15.93
CA GLU A 26 -31.38 -12.63 -17.25
C GLU A 26 -30.57 -13.49 -18.23
N VAL A 27 -29.41 -14.00 -17.82
CA VAL A 27 -28.55 -14.85 -18.68
C VAL A 27 -29.26 -16.14 -19.07
N ALA A 28 -30.09 -16.70 -18.19
CA ALA A 28 -30.85 -17.91 -18.47
C ALA A 28 -32.05 -17.66 -19.42
N ALA A 29 -32.50 -16.41 -19.55
CA ALA A 29 -33.63 -16.07 -20.41
C ALA A 29 -33.21 -16.02 -21.87
N ARG A 30 -33.86 -16.84 -22.72
CA ARG A 30 -33.62 -16.81 -24.17
C ARG A 30 -34.18 -15.54 -24.80
N PRO A 31 -33.37 -14.77 -25.56
CA PRO A 31 -33.89 -13.72 -26.44
C PRO A 31 -34.89 -14.34 -27.44
N GLY A 32 -36.14 -13.85 -27.46
CA GLY A 32 -37.18 -14.35 -28.38
C GLY A 32 -37.83 -15.69 -28.02
N GLY A 33 -37.64 -16.20 -26.79
CA GLY A 33 -38.40 -17.35 -26.28
C GLY A 33 -39.90 -17.07 -26.08
N LYS A 34 -40.71 -18.12 -25.87
CA LYS A 34 -42.14 -17.93 -25.51
C LYS A 34 -42.24 -16.98 -24.32
N PRO A 35 -43.11 -15.96 -24.35
CA PRO A 35 -43.24 -15.01 -23.25
C PRO A 35 -43.55 -15.76 -21.97
N SER A 36 -42.63 -15.69 -21.01
CA SER A 36 -42.86 -16.19 -19.66
C SER A 36 -43.96 -15.33 -19.02
N LYS A 37 -44.82 -15.94 -18.20
CA LYS A 37 -45.78 -15.19 -17.36
C LYS A 37 -45.08 -14.34 -16.29
N ILE A 38 -43.80 -14.62 -16.02
CA ILE A 38 -42.98 -13.92 -15.04
C ILE A 38 -42.03 -12.98 -15.80
N LYS A 39 -42.07 -11.69 -15.45
CA LYS A 39 -41.13 -10.69 -15.97
C LYS A 39 -39.73 -11.01 -15.45
N VAL A 40 -38.81 -11.31 -16.36
CA VAL A 40 -37.40 -11.57 -16.02
C VAL A 40 -36.77 -10.24 -15.58
N PRO A 41 -36.05 -10.19 -14.44
CA PRO A 41 -35.33 -9.00 -14.04
C PRO A 41 -34.19 -8.75 -15.02
N GLU A 42 -34.02 -7.49 -15.45
CA GLU A 42 -32.96 -7.06 -16.36
C GLU A 42 -31.97 -6.18 -15.61
N VAL A 43 -30.69 -6.32 -15.94
CA VAL A 43 -29.60 -5.53 -15.41
C VAL A 43 -29.67 -4.14 -16.04
N VAL A 44 -29.88 -3.13 -15.21
CA VAL A 44 -30.05 -1.74 -15.61
C VAL A 44 -28.78 -0.92 -15.37
N PRO A 45 -28.57 0.20 -16.10
CA PRO A 45 -27.39 1.05 -15.93
C PRO A 45 -27.17 1.53 -14.48
N ALA A 46 -28.25 1.81 -13.75
CA ALA A 46 -28.19 2.20 -12.34
C ALA A 46 -27.49 1.16 -11.44
N GLN A 47 -27.42 -0.11 -11.83
CA GLN A 47 -26.66 -1.13 -11.10
C GLN A 47 -25.16 -0.99 -11.35
N VAL A 48 -24.77 -0.66 -12.58
CA VAL A 48 -23.37 -0.37 -12.92
C VAL A 48 -22.92 0.88 -12.17
N ASP A 49 -23.74 1.93 -12.13
CA ASP A 49 -23.44 3.16 -11.41
C ASP A 49 -23.21 2.90 -9.91
N ARG A 50 -23.99 2.00 -9.29
CA ARG A 50 -23.77 1.59 -7.89
C ARG A 50 -22.46 0.84 -7.69
N LEU A 51 -22.05 -0.01 -8.63
CA LEU A 51 -20.75 -0.65 -8.58
C LEU A 51 -19.61 0.37 -8.69
N GLU A 52 -19.75 1.36 -9.57
CA GLU A 52 -18.76 2.43 -9.74
C GLU A 52 -18.66 3.30 -8.47
N GLN A 53 -19.79 3.65 -7.84
CA GLN A 53 -19.79 4.36 -6.55
C GLN A 53 -19.07 3.58 -5.45
N ARG A 54 -19.26 2.26 -5.37
CA ARG A 54 -18.53 1.40 -4.42
C ARG A 54 -17.05 1.32 -4.77
N LEU A 55 -16.73 1.21 -6.05
CA LEU A 55 -15.35 1.17 -6.53
C LEU A 55 -14.62 2.45 -6.11
N ASP A 56 -15.21 3.61 -6.34
CA ASP A 56 -14.67 4.92 -5.94
C ASP A 56 -14.50 5.02 -4.42
N HIS A 57 -15.46 4.52 -3.64
CA HIS A 57 -15.38 4.47 -2.18
C HIS A 57 -14.14 3.69 -1.70
N TYR A 58 -13.92 2.48 -2.20
CA TYR A 58 -12.79 1.66 -1.79
C TYR A 58 -11.45 2.15 -2.38
N LEU A 59 -11.46 2.72 -3.59
CA LEU A 59 -10.27 3.32 -4.20
C LEU A 59 -9.79 4.55 -3.42
N ALA A 60 -10.71 5.33 -2.86
CA ALA A 60 -10.36 6.48 -2.03
C ALA A 60 -9.63 6.09 -0.73
N GLU A 61 -9.86 4.87 -0.24
CA GLU A 61 -9.20 4.34 0.95
C GLU A 61 -7.87 3.62 0.65
N GLN A 62 -7.75 3.03 -0.55
CA GLN A 62 -6.64 2.15 -0.90
C GLN A 62 -5.30 2.91 -1.01
N PHE A 63 -4.25 2.39 -0.38
CA PHE A 63 -2.90 2.88 -0.62
C PHE A 63 -2.40 2.53 -2.03
N PRO A 64 -1.67 3.44 -2.70
CA PRO A 64 -1.09 3.19 -4.02
C PRO A 64 -0.19 1.94 -3.99
N GLN A 65 -0.45 0.99 -4.89
CA GLN A 65 0.35 -0.21 -5.05
C GLN A 65 1.36 -0.01 -6.18
N THR A 66 2.65 -0.25 -5.92
CA THR A 66 3.75 0.00 -6.88
C THR A 66 4.13 -1.22 -7.74
N GLY A 67 3.46 -2.37 -7.57
CA GLY A 67 3.79 -3.60 -8.28
C GLY A 67 2.67 -4.64 -8.31
N PHE A 68 2.97 -5.82 -8.87
CA PHE A 68 2.02 -6.93 -8.93
C PHE A 68 1.67 -7.45 -7.53
N VAL A 69 0.36 -7.51 -7.24
CA VAL A 69 -0.12 -8.00 -5.95
C VAL A 69 -0.23 -9.51 -5.97
N ARG A 70 0.43 -10.17 -5.02
CA ARG A 70 0.27 -11.60 -4.78
C ARG A 70 -0.91 -11.82 -3.83
N PRO A 71 -1.91 -12.63 -4.21
CA PRO A 71 -3.05 -12.94 -3.33
C PRO A 71 -2.57 -13.76 -2.13
N GLY A 72 -3.26 -13.62 -0.99
CA GLY A 72 -3.07 -14.55 0.14
C GLY A 72 -2.79 -13.95 1.51
N ILE A 73 -2.83 -12.63 1.68
CA ILE A 73 -2.47 -12.00 2.96
C ILE A 73 -3.54 -12.26 4.03
N SER A 74 -4.82 -12.26 3.63
CA SER A 74 -5.94 -12.61 4.51
C SER A 74 -6.84 -13.69 3.88
N MET A 75 -7.59 -14.40 4.72
CA MET A 75 -8.60 -15.37 4.26
C MET A 75 -9.70 -14.69 3.44
N ALA A 76 -10.13 -13.49 3.86
CA ALA A 76 -11.16 -12.72 3.17
C ALA A 76 -10.71 -12.25 1.78
N ALA A 77 -9.51 -11.65 1.69
CA ALA A 77 -8.94 -11.21 0.43
C ALA A 77 -8.71 -12.37 -0.54
N SER A 78 -8.22 -13.52 -0.04
CA SER A 78 -8.07 -14.73 -0.84
C SER A 78 -9.40 -15.21 -1.43
N ALA A 79 -10.46 -15.19 -0.62
CA ALA A 79 -11.79 -15.55 -1.08
C ALA A 79 -12.35 -14.56 -2.11
N LEU A 80 -12.07 -13.26 -1.95
CA LEU A 80 -12.44 -12.21 -2.91
C LEU A 80 -11.69 -12.36 -4.24
N ASP A 81 -10.39 -12.67 -4.22
CA ASP A 81 -9.61 -12.94 -5.43
C ASP A 81 -10.09 -14.21 -6.15
N LEU A 82 -10.47 -15.26 -5.40
CA LEU A 82 -11.11 -16.44 -5.97
C LEU A 82 -12.45 -16.10 -6.63
N ALA A 83 -13.29 -15.32 -5.95
CA ALA A 83 -14.56 -14.85 -6.51
C ALA A 83 -14.32 -14.04 -7.79
N ARG A 84 -13.35 -13.12 -7.79
CA ARG A 84 -12.95 -12.34 -8.96
C ARG A 84 -12.54 -13.23 -10.14
N SER A 85 -11.74 -14.27 -9.91
CA SER A 85 -11.35 -15.21 -10.96
C SER A 85 -12.57 -15.92 -11.58
N THR A 86 -13.58 -16.23 -10.76
CA THR A 86 -14.84 -16.83 -11.21
C THR A 86 -15.69 -15.83 -12.00
N VAL A 87 -15.78 -14.58 -11.55
CA VAL A 87 -16.48 -13.50 -12.27
C VAL A 87 -15.83 -13.21 -13.63
N ARG A 88 -14.49 -13.13 -13.70
CA ARG A 88 -13.76 -12.96 -14.98
C ARG A 88 -13.97 -14.14 -15.93
N ARG A 89 -14.13 -15.36 -15.38
CA ARG A 89 -14.50 -16.53 -16.18
C ARG A 89 -15.93 -16.40 -16.71
N ALA A 90 -16.88 -15.97 -15.88
CA ALA A 90 -18.26 -15.70 -16.31
C ALA A 90 -18.32 -14.62 -17.40
N GLU A 91 -17.57 -13.53 -17.24
CA GLU A 91 -17.42 -12.47 -18.25
C GLU A 91 -16.97 -13.02 -19.60
N ARG A 92 -15.93 -13.88 -19.63
CA ARG A 92 -15.48 -14.52 -20.87
C ARG A 92 -16.57 -15.37 -21.52
N PHE A 93 -17.35 -16.10 -20.72
CA PHE A 93 -18.48 -16.86 -21.24
C PHE A 93 -19.57 -15.95 -21.83
N LEU A 94 -19.89 -14.83 -21.19
CA LEU A 94 -20.87 -13.87 -21.67
C LEU A 94 -20.42 -13.17 -22.95
N VAL A 95 -19.15 -12.77 -23.03
CA VAL A 95 -18.58 -12.19 -24.26
C VAL A 95 -18.61 -13.20 -25.40
N ASN A 96 -18.36 -14.48 -25.12
CA ASN A 96 -18.46 -15.53 -26.13
C ASN A 96 -19.92 -15.79 -26.54
N LEU A 97 -20.84 -15.83 -25.58
CA LEU A 97 -22.28 -15.97 -25.84
C LEU A 97 -22.80 -14.83 -26.73
N ASN A 98 -22.36 -13.60 -26.47
CA ASN A 98 -22.72 -12.41 -27.24
C ASN A 98 -22.37 -12.48 -28.74
N ARG A 99 -21.48 -13.40 -29.13
CA ARG A 99 -21.15 -13.66 -30.55
C ARG A 99 -22.20 -14.53 -31.25
N ALA A 100 -22.90 -15.38 -30.50
CA ALA A 100 -23.90 -16.30 -31.01
C ALA A 100 -25.34 -15.77 -30.80
N GLU A 101 -25.62 -15.20 -29.64
CA GLU A 101 -26.91 -14.63 -29.26
C GLU A 101 -26.68 -13.25 -28.63
N PRO A 102 -27.46 -12.21 -29.00
CA PRO A 102 -27.25 -10.88 -28.43
C PRO A 102 -27.51 -10.88 -26.93
N VAL A 103 -26.50 -10.50 -26.16
CA VAL A 103 -26.56 -10.32 -24.70
C VAL A 103 -26.68 -8.82 -24.40
N ASN A 104 -27.43 -8.47 -23.36
CA ASN A 104 -27.53 -7.11 -22.86
C ASN A 104 -26.12 -6.51 -22.61
N PRO A 105 -25.72 -5.43 -23.30
CA PRO A 105 -24.41 -4.81 -23.11
C PRO A 105 -24.18 -4.30 -21.69
N VAL A 106 -25.25 -3.90 -20.99
CA VAL A 106 -25.18 -3.42 -19.60
C VAL A 106 -24.79 -4.55 -18.66
N LEU A 107 -25.28 -5.77 -18.91
CA LEU A 107 -24.90 -6.96 -18.14
C LEU A 107 -23.40 -7.26 -18.27
N ILE A 108 -22.84 -7.17 -19.49
CA ILE A 108 -21.40 -7.37 -19.70
C ILE A 108 -20.59 -6.31 -18.92
N LYS A 109 -21.01 -5.04 -18.96
CA LYS A 109 -20.40 -3.96 -18.16
C LYS A 109 -20.49 -4.22 -16.67
N TYR A 110 -21.64 -4.69 -16.18
CA TYR A 110 -21.83 -5.02 -14.78
C TYR A 110 -20.85 -6.09 -14.30
N VAL A 111 -20.72 -7.20 -15.03
CA VAL A 111 -19.79 -8.29 -14.65
C VAL A 111 -18.33 -7.83 -14.71
N ASN A 112 -17.97 -6.98 -15.69
CA ASN A 112 -16.65 -6.36 -15.77
C ASN A 112 -16.35 -5.52 -14.52
N ARG A 113 -17.24 -4.58 -14.16
CA ARG A 113 -17.07 -3.72 -12.98
C ARG A 113 -17.13 -4.48 -11.67
N LEU A 114 -17.95 -5.51 -11.57
CA LEU A 114 -17.98 -6.40 -10.40
C LEU A 114 -16.61 -7.04 -10.17
N SER A 115 -15.92 -7.44 -11.23
CA SER A 115 -14.58 -8.04 -11.09
C SER A 115 -13.53 -7.01 -10.63
N ASP A 116 -13.67 -5.74 -11.00
CA ASP A 116 -12.81 -4.66 -10.53
C ASP A 116 -13.10 -4.34 -9.06
N LEU A 117 -14.38 -4.27 -8.68
CA LEU A 117 -14.80 -4.06 -7.30
C LEU A 117 -14.27 -5.16 -6.37
N LEU A 118 -14.42 -6.44 -6.77
CA LEU A 118 -13.87 -7.56 -5.99
C LEU A 118 -12.35 -7.49 -5.82
N TYR A 119 -11.63 -6.96 -6.82
CA TYR A 119 -10.19 -6.72 -6.70
C TYR A 119 -9.89 -5.66 -5.65
N VAL A 120 -10.53 -4.49 -5.73
CA VAL A 120 -10.25 -3.37 -4.81
C VAL A 120 -10.67 -3.73 -3.38
N MET A 121 -11.83 -4.38 -3.20
CA MET A 121 -12.26 -4.89 -1.89
C MET A 121 -11.24 -5.85 -1.28
N ALA A 122 -10.61 -6.72 -2.08
CA ALA A 122 -9.56 -7.61 -1.59
C ALA A 122 -8.35 -6.83 -1.08
N ARG A 123 -7.95 -5.77 -1.79
CA ARG A 123 -6.79 -4.94 -1.41
C ARG A 123 -7.06 -4.10 -0.16
N VAL A 124 -8.25 -3.52 -0.04
CA VAL A 124 -8.66 -2.79 1.16
C VAL A 124 -8.73 -3.70 2.38
N ASP A 125 -9.25 -4.93 2.23
CA ASP A 125 -9.27 -5.91 3.32
C ASP A 125 -7.86 -6.28 3.82
N GLU A 126 -6.91 -6.51 2.90
CA GLU A 126 -5.51 -6.78 3.24
C GLU A 126 -4.88 -5.59 3.96
N GLN A 127 -5.11 -4.37 3.46
CA GLN A 127 -4.60 -3.14 4.07
C GLN A 127 -5.11 -2.99 5.51
N ARG A 128 -6.44 -3.08 5.72
CA ARG A 128 -7.04 -2.98 7.05
C ARG A 128 -6.51 -4.07 8.00
N THR A 129 -6.33 -5.28 7.51
CA THR A 129 -5.77 -6.40 8.29
C THR A 129 -4.33 -6.09 8.74
N ILE A 130 -3.50 -5.58 7.84
CA ILE A 130 -2.11 -5.20 8.15
C ILE A 130 -2.10 -4.04 9.15
N GLU A 131 -2.90 -3.01 8.95
CA GLU A 131 -2.98 -1.87 9.87
C GLU A 131 -3.39 -2.30 11.28
N GLN A 132 -4.38 -3.17 11.41
CA GLN A 132 -4.80 -3.72 12.70
C GLN A 132 -3.70 -4.55 13.36
N ALA A 133 -3.01 -5.41 12.60
CA ALA A 133 -1.90 -6.21 13.11
C ALA A 133 -0.75 -5.32 13.62
N VAL A 134 -0.43 -4.24 12.90
CA VAL A 134 0.58 -3.26 13.30
C VAL A 134 0.15 -2.53 14.57
N LYS A 135 -1.09 -2.02 14.64
CA LYS A 135 -1.63 -1.35 15.85
C LYS A 135 -1.59 -2.26 17.08
N GLN A 136 -2.05 -3.50 16.94
CA GLN A 136 -2.01 -4.49 18.03
C GLN A 136 -0.57 -4.84 18.44
N GLY A 137 0.37 -4.89 17.50
CA GLY A 137 1.78 -5.10 17.77
C GLY A 137 2.36 -4.00 18.66
N PHE A 138 2.05 -2.74 18.35
CA PHE A 138 2.45 -1.59 19.17
C PHE A 138 1.79 -1.59 20.55
N GLU A 139 0.50 -1.87 20.65
CA GLU A 139 -0.20 -1.96 21.94
C GLU A 139 0.40 -3.05 22.84
N LYS A 140 0.66 -4.24 22.30
CA LYS A 140 1.30 -5.34 23.04
C LYS A 140 2.70 -4.97 23.50
N ALA A 141 3.49 -4.32 22.64
CA ALA A 141 4.83 -3.87 22.98
C ALA A 141 4.84 -2.74 24.04
N ALA A 142 3.82 -1.87 24.02
CA ALA A 142 3.64 -0.82 25.03
C ALA A 142 3.14 -1.37 26.39
N LEU A 143 2.44 -2.51 26.39
CA LEU A 143 1.90 -3.17 27.58
C LEU A 143 2.87 -4.18 28.22
N THR A 144 3.89 -4.65 27.51
CA THR A 144 5.02 -5.34 28.11
C THR A 144 5.98 -4.31 28.71
N PRO A 145 6.12 -4.22 30.05
CA PRO A 145 7.25 -3.51 30.62
C PRO A 145 8.52 -4.16 30.06
N ASP A 146 9.49 -3.34 29.68
CA ASP A 146 10.80 -3.78 29.25
C ASP A 146 11.27 -4.98 30.12
N PRO A 147 11.47 -6.18 29.54
CA PRO A 147 11.95 -7.33 30.30
C PRO A 147 13.41 -7.18 30.70
N SER A 148 14.06 -6.04 30.41
CA SER A 148 15.37 -5.75 30.97
C SER A 148 15.26 -5.78 32.50
N PRO A 149 15.87 -6.77 33.18
CA PRO A 149 15.92 -6.74 34.61
C PRO A 149 16.67 -5.48 34.96
N SER A 150 16.12 -4.69 35.87
CA SER A 150 16.83 -3.60 36.53
C SER A 150 18.20 -4.12 36.95
N ARG A 151 19.25 -3.83 36.17
CA ARG A 151 20.64 -4.15 36.51
C ARG A 151 21.08 -3.19 37.60
N ARG A 152 20.50 -3.37 38.80
CA ARG A 152 21.07 -2.89 40.05
C ARG A 152 22.16 -3.88 40.42
N GLY A 153 23.41 -3.54 40.11
CA GLY A 153 24.58 -4.21 40.70
C GLY A 153 25.62 -4.79 39.75
N GLU A 154 25.43 -4.71 38.43
CA GLU A 154 26.54 -4.97 37.50
C GLU A 154 27.14 -3.64 37.10
N SER A 155 28.45 -3.49 37.33
CA SER A 155 29.26 -2.40 36.80
C SER A 155 28.76 -2.03 35.42
N ARG A 156 28.35 -0.76 35.23
CA ARG A 156 28.12 -0.18 33.91
C ARG A 156 29.27 -0.65 33.02
N GLN A 157 29.04 -1.65 32.17
CA GLN A 157 29.82 -1.74 30.96
C GLN A 157 29.58 -0.39 30.32
N GLU A 158 30.63 0.42 30.28
CA GLU A 158 30.62 1.72 29.62
C GLU A 158 29.88 1.53 28.31
N VAL A 159 28.69 2.14 28.22
CA VAL A 159 28.02 2.29 26.95
C VAL A 159 29.07 2.93 26.06
N ASN A 160 29.50 2.20 25.04
CA ASN A 160 30.58 2.61 24.15
C ASN A 160 30.35 4.10 23.81
N PRO A 161 31.25 5.02 24.18
CA PRO A 161 31.00 6.48 24.18
C PRO A 161 30.88 7.10 22.77
N MET A 162 30.52 6.29 21.77
CA MET A 162 30.53 6.60 20.35
C MET A 162 29.13 6.71 19.72
N SER A 163 28.02 6.55 20.47
CA SER A 163 26.68 6.73 19.90
C SER A 163 26.24 8.19 19.99
N LEU A 164 25.86 8.76 18.84
CA LEU A 164 25.30 10.12 18.71
C LEU A 164 24.18 10.34 19.74
N THR A 165 24.32 11.33 20.62
CA THR A 165 23.25 11.69 21.56
C THR A 165 22.27 12.68 20.93
N LEU A 166 21.05 12.80 21.47
CA LEU A 166 20.09 13.84 21.02
C LEU A 166 20.68 15.25 21.14
N LYS A 167 21.45 15.51 22.20
CA LYS A 167 22.14 16.80 22.39
C LYS A 167 23.22 17.06 21.32
N ASP A 168 23.78 16.01 20.72
CA ASP A 168 24.70 16.15 19.59
C ASP A 168 23.91 16.40 18.29
N CYS A 169 22.75 15.74 18.11
CA CYS A 169 21.84 16.00 16.99
C CYS A 169 21.39 17.46 16.98
N ASP A 170 20.92 17.99 18.11
CA ASP A 170 20.52 19.39 18.26
C ASP A 170 21.64 20.34 17.84
N ARG A 171 22.88 20.09 18.31
CA ARG A 171 24.06 20.88 17.94
C ARG A 171 24.35 20.84 16.44
N MET A 172 24.24 19.67 15.80
CA MET A 172 24.45 19.52 14.37
C MET A 172 23.38 20.26 13.55
N ILE A 173 22.12 20.15 13.96
CA ILE A 173 20.99 20.83 13.32
C ILE A 173 21.11 22.34 13.49
N GLU A 174 21.39 22.84 14.69
CA GLU A 174 21.60 24.27 14.95
C GLU A 174 22.75 24.85 14.11
N ALA A 175 23.88 24.14 14.03
CA ALA A 175 25.00 24.56 13.19
C ALA A 175 24.62 24.62 11.71
N GLY A 176 23.88 23.62 11.22
CA GLY A 176 23.43 23.58 9.84
C GLY A 176 22.37 24.66 9.53
N MET A 177 21.43 24.92 10.44
CA MET A 177 20.45 26.02 10.30
C MET A 177 21.14 27.39 10.28
N LYS A 178 22.12 27.61 11.17
CA LYS A 178 22.93 28.83 11.18
C LYS A 178 23.64 29.02 9.84
N ARG A 179 24.25 27.95 9.31
CA ARG A 179 24.93 28.01 8.02
C ARG A 179 23.97 28.26 6.85
N ALA A 180 22.80 27.64 6.87
CA ALA A 180 21.75 27.85 5.88
C ALA A 180 21.26 29.31 5.87
N ALA A 181 21.12 29.93 7.06
CA ALA A 181 20.81 31.34 7.20
C ALA A 181 21.93 32.25 6.67
N GLU A 182 23.21 31.93 6.95
CA GLU A 182 24.37 32.70 6.45
C GLU A 182 24.46 32.72 4.92
N ILE A 183 24.11 31.61 4.25
CA ILE A 183 24.14 31.51 2.79
C ILE A 183 22.81 31.93 2.14
N GLY A 184 21.78 32.22 2.93
CA GLY A 184 20.47 32.64 2.46
C GLY A 184 19.68 31.56 1.70
N VAL A 185 19.94 30.28 1.96
CA VAL A 185 19.26 29.17 1.29
C VAL A 185 18.58 28.28 2.34
N PRO A 186 17.23 28.25 2.40
CA PRO A 186 16.50 27.36 3.29
C PRO A 186 16.78 25.88 2.98
N MET A 187 17.05 25.09 4.01
CA MET A 187 17.47 23.68 3.86
C MET A 187 16.59 22.73 4.68
N VAL A 188 16.60 21.45 4.27
CA VAL A 188 16.21 20.31 5.09
C VAL A 188 17.47 19.65 5.64
N LEU A 189 17.54 19.50 6.95
CA LEU A 189 18.67 18.91 7.66
C LEU A 189 18.28 17.56 8.23
N ALA A 190 19.07 16.53 7.94
CA ALA A 190 18.87 15.18 8.44
C ALA A 190 20.12 14.70 9.18
N VAL A 191 19.94 14.17 10.38
CA VAL A 191 20.97 13.49 11.18
C VAL A 191 20.59 12.03 11.28
N VAL A 192 21.54 11.14 11.00
CA VAL A 192 21.37 9.68 11.06
C VAL A 192 22.36 9.09 12.06
N ASN A 193 22.06 7.92 12.60
CA ASN A 193 23.00 7.15 13.42
C ASN A 193 23.97 6.35 12.54
N ASP A 194 24.91 5.62 13.16
CA ASP A 194 25.90 4.78 12.45
C ASP A 194 25.27 3.72 11.53
N SER A 195 24.04 3.29 11.81
CA SER A 195 23.28 2.35 10.97
C SER A 195 22.53 3.05 9.81
N GLY A 196 22.67 4.37 9.69
CA GLY A 196 21.99 5.19 8.68
C GLY A 196 20.52 5.47 8.97
N ASN A 197 20.00 5.09 10.14
CA ASN A 197 18.62 5.39 10.50
C ASN A 197 18.50 6.87 10.93
N PRO A 198 17.53 7.63 10.42
CA PRO A 198 17.29 9.00 10.86
C PRO A 198 17.05 9.07 12.36
N VAL A 199 17.82 9.93 13.01
CA VAL A 199 17.64 10.30 14.42
C VAL A 199 16.86 11.61 14.50
N GLU A 200 17.13 12.54 13.59
CA GLU A 200 16.45 13.84 13.54
C GLU A 200 16.33 14.35 12.11
N LEU A 201 15.19 14.97 11.79
CA LEU A 201 14.93 15.66 10.53
C LEU A 201 14.30 17.01 10.84
N ARG A 202 14.91 18.11 10.37
CA ARG A 202 14.37 19.45 10.54
C ARG A 202 14.32 20.18 9.21
N ARG A 203 13.13 20.65 8.84
CA ARG A 203 12.90 21.45 7.64
C ARG A 203 12.74 22.91 8.04
N MET A 204 13.52 23.79 7.41
CA MET A 204 13.33 25.24 7.53
C MET A 204 12.11 25.69 6.73
N ASP A 205 11.48 26.79 7.14
CA ASP A 205 10.43 27.43 6.35
C ASP A 205 10.96 27.77 4.94
N ASP A 206 10.11 27.63 3.93
CA ASP A 206 10.42 27.84 2.51
C ASP A 206 11.48 26.90 1.88
N ALA A 207 11.95 25.88 2.60
CA ALA A 207 12.79 24.84 2.03
C ALA A 207 12.01 23.94 1.07
N LEU A 208 12.66 23.50 -0.02
CA LEU A 208 12.04 22.64 -1.05
C LEU A 208 11.52 21.34 -0.45
N GLU A 209 10.22 21.07 -0.63
CA GLU A 209 9.52 19.92 -0.04
C GLU A 209 10.11 18.57 -0.47
N VAL A 210 10.55 18.46 -1.72
CA VAL A 210 11.24 17.26 -2.24
C VAL A 210 12.50 16.90 -1.43
N SER A 211 13.08 17.86 -0.70
CA SER A 211 14.26 17.61 0.13
C SER A 211 13.94 16.81 1.41
N VAL A 212 12.68 16.70 1.80
CA VAL A 212 12.24 15.92 2.98
C VAL A 212 12.53 14.43 2.81
N THR A 213 12.42 13.91 1.59
CA THR A 213 12.76 12.52 1.27
C THR A 213 14.24 12.37 0.90
N LEU A 214 14.83 13.36 0.23
CA LEU A 214 16.21 13.30 -0.26
C LEU A 214 17.26 13.50 0.83
N ALA A 215 17.03 14.39 1.80
CA ALA A 215 18.01 14.67 2.86
C ALA A 215 18.33 13.44 3.73
N PRO A 216 17.36 12.63 4.17
CA PRO A 216 17.63 11.35 4.82
C PRO A 216 18.50 10.40 3.99
N HIS A 217 18.28 10.29 2.67
CA HIS A 217 19.06 9.40 1.80
C HIS A 217 20.51 9.88 1.64
N LYS A 218 20.71 11.20 1.50
CA LYS A 218 22.04 11.80 1.49
C LYS A 218 22.78 11.58 2.80
N ALA A 219 22.09 11.73 3.93
CA ALA A 219 22.66 11.48 5.25
C ALA A 219 23.00 9.99 5.45
N TYR A 220 22.12 9.08 5.01
CA TYR A 220 22.36 7.63 5.00
C TYR A 220 23.65 7.30 4.24
N THR A 221 23.76 7.80 3.01
CA THR A 221 24.95 7.59 2.16
C THR A 221 26.21 8.10 2.83
N ALA A 222 26.19 9.31 3.39
CA ALA A 222 27.33 9.89 4.10
C ALA A 222 27.76 9.04 5.31
N ALA A 223 26.79 8.54 6.10
CA ALA A 223 27.07 7.75 7.29
C ALA A 223 27.56 6.33 6.98
N THR A 224 27.01 5.69 5.94
CA THR A 224 27.31 4.30 5.58
C THR A 224 28.57 4.18 4.72
N VAL A 225 28.75 5.05 3.73
CA VAL A 225 29.87 4.96 2.79
C VAL A 225 31.13 5.64 3.35
N ARG A 226 30.96 6.67 4.19
CA ARG A 226 32.06 7.44 4.82
C ARG A 226 33.13 7.91 3.83
N MET A 227 32.76 8.08 2.56
CA MET A 227 33.62 8.58 1.50
C MET A 227 32.87 9.62 0.66
N PRO A 228 33.56 10.52 -0.05
CA PRO A 228 32.92 11.48 -0.93
C PRO A 228 32.08 10.81 -2.03
N THR A 229 30.89 11.37 -2.32
CA THR A 229 29.94 10.79 -3.30
C THR A 229 30.52 10.66 -4.71
N HIS A 230 31.49 11.49 -5.09
CA HIS A 230 32.16 11.38 -6.39
C HIS A 230 33.08 10.15 -6.48
N GLU A 231 33.76 9.78 -5.40
CA GLU A 231 34.57 8.55 -5.34
C GLU A 231 33.69 7.30 -5.37
N LEU A 232 32.53 7.35 -4.70
CA LEU A 232 31.53 6.28 -4.77
C LEU A 232 31.02 6.09 -6.20
N ALA A 233 30.75 7.18 -6.92
CA ALA A 233 30.25 7.13 -8.30
C ALA A 233 31.25 6.45 -9.26
N GLU A 234 32.56 6.59 -9.03
CA GLU A 234 33.60 5.88 -9.80
C GLU A 234 33.60 4.39 -9.49
N LEU A 235 33.50 4.01 -8.21
CA LEU A 235 33.46 2.60 -7.78
C LEU A 235 32.18 1.87 -8.16
N SER A 236 31.10 2.59 -8.46
CA SER A 236 29.83 2.04 -8.90
C SER A 236 29.70 1.87 -10.42
N GLN A 237 30.72 2.21 -11.21
CA GLN A 237 30.70 2.02 -12.67
C GLN A 237 30.77 0.54 -13.10
N PRO A 238 30.29 0.17 -14.30
CA PRO A 238 30.42 -1.17 -14.84
C PRO A 238 31.86 -1.70 -14.78
N GLY A 239 32.06 -2.84 -14.12
CA GLY A 239 33.37 -3.48 -13.95
C GLY A 239 34.16 -3.03 -12.72
N GLN A 240 33.63 -2.13 -11.90
CA GLN A 240 34.22 -1.70 -10.63
C GLN A 240 33.64 -2.47 -9.43
N PRO A 241 34.31 -2.46 -8.26
CA PRO A 241 33.94 -3.30 -7.12
C PRO A 241 32.52 -3.10 -6.57
N LEU A 242 31.92 -1.93 -6.74
CA LEU A 242 30.60 -1.57 -6.21
C LEU A 242 29.53 -1.42 -7.31
N PHE A 243 29.73 -2.04 -8.47
CA PHE A 243 28.76 -2.02 -9.56
C PHE A 243 27.40 -2.60 -9.12
N GLY A 244 26.31 -1.85 -9.35
CA GLY A 244 24.94 -2.25 -9.02
C GLY A 244 24.50 -1.98 -7.57
N ILE A 245 25.28 -1.20 -6.81
CA ILE A 245 24.93 -0.81 -5.43
C ILE A 245 23.67 0.07 -5.37
N ASP A 246 23.43 0.86 -6.41
CA ASP A 246 22.25 1.68 -6.65
C ASP A 246 20.97 0.84 -6.81
N VAL A 247 21.08 -0.34 -7.41
CA VAL A 247 19.95 -1.27 -7.60
C VAL A 247 19.67 -2.09 -6.34
N ASN A 248 20.73 -2.50 -5.63
CA ASN A 248 20.62 -3.37 -4.46
C ASN A 248 20.39 -2.61 -3.14
N MET A 249 20.72 -1.32 -3.08
CA MET A 249 20.49 -0.46 -1.93
C MET A 249 19.79 0.84 -2.34
N PRO A 250 18.44 0.85 -2.44
CA PRO A 250 17.68 1.99 -2.95
C PRO A 250 17.74 3.25 -2.07
N LYS A 251 18.33 3.17 -0.87
CA LYS A 251 18.56 4.31 0.03
C LYS A 251 19.83 5.12 -0.31
N LEU A 252 20.69 4.62 -1.21
CA LEU A 252 21.93 5.29 -1.64
C LEU A 252 21.73 6.28 -2.81
N THR A 253 20.54 6.33 -3.40
CA THR A 253 20.14 7.21 -4.51
C THR A 253 19.02 8.15 -4.09
#